data_AF-A0A4Z0JRU0-F1
#
_entry.id   AF-A0A4Z0JRU0-F1
#
_cell.length_a   1.000
_cell.length_b   1.000
_cell.length_c   1.000
_cell.angle_alpha   90.00
_cell.angle_beta   90.00
_cell.angle_gamma   90.00
#
_symmetry.space_group_name_H-M   'P 1'
#
loop_
_entity.id
_entity.type
_entity.pdbx_description
1 polymer ?
#
loop_
_entity_poly.entity_id
_entity_poly.type
_entity_poly.pdbx_seq_one_letter_code
_entity_poly.pdbx_strand_id
1 'polypeptide(L)'
;MKFNKLITLAASLTIALTGALFVSQQDASAEVTKVTSTGNSTSKLYTKDGDLITNRALAPKTNWLVDRIFTHNDVTYYQVATNEYLKSTSTTRLYDKSNPNFKYVPNVKRINEYFIKYLNVLHAANGTPAVSTSEEMFEYANHRAYQQVGDTMDHSTRPRNTAENLYGFGFNFILKNGIYKGMTSDRDVAWYLIKGWYDDNNNASAGPGEIGHFGHRAELIYTGTPAAIGMSDNSTSLSSEWTNDFDGYNSIYEYTGTNPNTNFISKDSVK
;
A
#
# COMPACT_ATOMS: atom_id res chain seq x y z
N MET A 1 -33.45 12.34 -43.54
CA MET A 1 -33.79 11.36 -42.48
C MET A 1 -32.97 10.09 -42.73
N LYS A 2 -32.32 9.58 -41.67
CA LYS A 2 -31.55 8.32 -41.53
C LYS A 2 -30.07 8.30 -41.97
N PHE A 3 -29.23 8.11 -40.94
CA PHE A 3 -27.80 7.83 -40.90
C PHE A 3 -27.47 6.35 -41.20
N ASN A 4 -26.24 6.07 -41.67
CA ASN A 4 -25.31 5.05 -41.14
C ASN A 4 -23.97 5.09 -41.93
N LYS A 5 -22.87 5.50 -41.28
CA LYS A 5 -21.77 4.69 -40.68
C LYS A 5 -20.83 4.02 -41.68
N LEU A 6 -19.55 4.42 -41.69
CA LEU A 6 -18.39 3.65 -41.21
C LEU A 6 -17.10 4.40 -41.60
N ILE A 7 -16.36 4.91 -40.61
CA ILE A 7 -15.00 5.43 -40.80
C ILE A 7 -14.05 4.29 -40.44
N THR A 8 -13.41 3.72 -41.46
CA THR A 8 -12.28 2.81 -41.33
C THR A 8 -11.03 3.67 -41.24
N LEU A 9 -10.41 3.78 -40.06
CA LEU A 9 -9.10 4.42 -39.93
C LEU A 9 -8.02 3.34 -39.99
N ALA A 10 -7.53 3.09 -41.21
CA ALA A 10 -6.26 2.40 -41.41
C ALA A 10 -5.16 3.46 -41.37
N ALA A 11 -4.37 3.49 -40.29
CA ALA A 11 -3.14 4.25 -40.24
C ALA A 11 -1.97 3.26 -40.42
N SER A 12 -1.50 3.18 -41.67
CA SER A 12 -0.23 2.60 -42.05
C SER A 12 0.92 3.39 -41.43
N LEU A 13 1.82 2.72 -40.69
CA LEU A 13 3.09 3.32 -40.27
C LEU A 13 4.24 2.66 -41.03
N THR A 14 4.58 3.22 -42.18
CA THR A 14 5.86 3.00 -42.85
C THR A 14 6.88 3.98 -42.30
N ILE A 15 7.91 3.50 -41.61
CA ILE A 15 9.15 4.24 -41.39
C ILE A 15 10.31 3.31 -41.80
N ALA A 16 10.91 3.61 -42.94
CA ALA A 16 12.24 3.16 -43.29
C ALA A 16 13.23 4.21 -42.80
N LEU A 17 14.04 3.89 -41.80
CA LEU A 17 15.31 4.56 -41.51
C LEU A 17 16.23 3.59 -40.79
N THR A 18 17.23 3.10 -41.55
CA THR A 18 18.45 2.49 -41.05
C THR A 18 19.21 3.48 -40.18
N GLY A 19 19.33 3.17 -38.90
CA GLY A 19 20.17 3.88 -37.93
C GLY A 19 20.06 3.16 -36.59
N ALA A 20 21.16 2.58 -36.11
CA ALA A 20 21.19 1.79 -34.88
C ALA A 20 20.73 2.63 -33.68
N LEU A 21 19.50 2.38 -33.21
CA LEU A 21 19.04 2.79 -31.90
C LEU A 21 19.15 1.60 -30.96
N PHE A 22 20.11 1.67 -30.05
CA PHE A 22 20.08 0.89 -28.82
C PHE A 22 18.90 1.41 -27.98
N VAL A 23 17.72 0.84 -28.17
CA VAL A 23 16.63 0.97 -27.21
C VAL A 23 17.05 0.10 -26.02
N SER A 24 17.46 0.73 -24.91
CA SER A 24 17.44 0.03 -23.63
C SER A 24 16.01 -0.45 -23.44
N GLN A 25 15.83 -1.76 -23.38
CA GLN A 25 14.57 -2.38 -23.02
C GLN A 25 14.24 -1.90 -21.61
N GLN A 26 13.51 -0.79 -21.52
CA GLN A 26 12.81 -0.44 -20.30
C GLN A 26 11.85 -1.59 -20.10
N ASP A 27 12.11 -2.40 -19.07
CA ASP A 27 11.26 -3.51 -18.69
C ASP A 27 9.83 -2.99 -18.66
N ALA A 28 9.04 -3.34 -19.68
CA ALA A 28 7.60 -3.21 -19.62
C ALA A 28 7.21 -4.15 -18.48
N SER A 29 7.12 -3.60 -17.27
CA SER A 29 6.76 -4.36 -16.10
C SER A 29 5.44 -5.03 -16.43
N ALA A 30 5.42 -6.36 -16.54
CA ALA A 30 4.19 -7.09 -16.80
C ALA A 30 3.11 -6.55 -15.83
N GLU A 31 2.07 -5.93 -16.38
CA GLU A 31 1.02 -5.31 -15.58
C GLU A 31 0.44 -6.36 -14.64
N VAL A 32 0.32 -6.00 -13.36
CA VAL A 32 -0.31 -6.89 -12.39
C VAL A 32 -1.77 -7.08 -12.82
N THR A 33 -2.12 -8.27 -13.28
CA THR A 33 -3.50 -8.56 -13.65
C THR A 33 -4.23 -9.09 -12.42
N LYS A 34 -4.66 -8.15 -11.57
CA LYS A 34 -5.43 -8.44 -10.36
C LYS A 34 -6.82 -8.92 -10.73
N VAL A 35 -7.20 -10.08 -10.20
CA VAL A 35 -8.52 -10.63 -10.39
C VAL A 35 -9.12 -10.98 -9.04
N THR A 36 -10.40 -10.66 -8.90
CA THR A 36 -11.24 -11.18 -7.83
C THR A 36 -12.27 -12.15 -8.38
N SER A 37 -12.45 -13.28 -7.69
CA SER A 37 -13.50 -14.26 -7.99
C SER A 37 -14.63 -14.17 -6.96
N THR A 38 -15.87 -14.11 -7.44
CA THR A 38 -17.05 -14.20 -6.56
C THR A 38 -17.26 -15.63 -6.05
N GLY A 39 -17.91 -15.74 -4.89
CA GLY A 39 -18.19 -17.03 -4.25
C GLY A 39 -19.32 -17.82 -4.92
N ASN A 40 -19.93 -18.72 -4.15
CA ASN A 40 -21.01 -19.60 -4.62
C ASN A 40 -22.39 -18.93 -4.70
N SER A 41 -22.52 -17.69 -4.23
CA SER A 41 -23.75 -16.90 -4.26
C SER A 41 -23.54 -15.58 -4.99
N THR A 42 -24.64 -14.95 -5.36
CA THR A 42 -24.64 -13.59 -5.91
C THR A 42 -23.95 -12.63 -4.94
N SER A 43 -23.02 -11.82 -5.44
CA SER A 43 -22.28 -10.85 -4.64
C SER A 43 -22.88 -9.45 -4.80
N LYS A 44 -23.21 -8.83 -3.67
CA LYS A 44 -23.63 -7.42 -3.61
C LYS A 44 -22.46 -6.50 -3.94
N LEU A 45 -22.77 -5.33 -4.52
CA LEU A 45 -21.82 -4.28 -4.83
C LEU A 45 -22.05 -3.06 -3.94
N TYR A 46 -20.99 -2.28 -3.73
CA TYR A 46 -21.00 -1.12 -2.86
C TYR A 46 -20.38 0.09 -3.56
N THR A 47 -20.70 1.30 -3.10
CA THR A 47 -20.05 2.54 -3.54
C THR A 47 -18.68 2.70 -2.87
N LYS A 48 -17.91 3.72 -3.27
CA LYS A 48 -16.64 4.08 -2.61
C LYS A 48 -16.80 4.44 -1.12
N ASP A 49 -18.01 4.85 -0.72
CA ASP A 49 -18.33 5.26 0.65
C ASP A 49 -18.92 4.08 1.46
N GLY A 50 -18.94 2.87 0.87
CA GLY A 50 -19.42 1.65 1.53
C GLY A 50 -20.92 1.42 1.44
N ASP A 51 -21.68 2.26 0.74
CA ASP A 51 -23.14 2.13 0.60
C ASP A 51 -23.53 0.98 -0.33
N LEU A 52 -24.58 0.23 0.02
CA LEU A 52 -25.08 -0.88 -0.78
C LEU A 52 -25.73 -0.40 -2.09
N ILE A 53 -25.30 -0.96 -3.21
CA ILE A 53 -25.94 -0.82 -4.52
C ILE A 53 -27.05 -1.88 -4.65
N THR A 54 -28.30 -1.46 -4.79
CA THR A 54 -29.48 -2.35 -4.73
C THR A 54 -29.97 -2.84 -6.09
N ASN A 55 -29.58 -2.18 -7.17
CA ASN A 55 -30.03 -2.47 -8.54
C ASN A 55 -29.01 -3.27 -9.37
N ARG A 56 -27.88 -3.68 -8.78
CA ARG A 56 -26.82 -4.43 -9.47
C ARG A 56 -26.12 -5.41 -8.53
N ALA A 57 -25.71 -6.56 -9.07
CA ALA A 57 -24.94 -7.56 -8.36
C ALA A 57 -24.09 -8.38 -9.34
N LEU A 58 -23.11 -9.11 -8.82
CA LEU A 58 -22.28 -10.03 -9.60
C LEU A 58 -22.78 -11.46 -9.47
N ALA A 59 -22.83 -12.19 -10.57
CA ALA A 59 -23.19 -13.60 -10.57
C ALA A 59 -22.16 -14.44 -9.78
N PRO A 60 -22.57 -15.58 -9.20
CA PRO A 60 -21.65 -16.52 -8.55
C PRO A 60 -20.52 -16.98 -9.49
N LYS A 61 -19.36 -17.30 -8.93
CA LYS A 61 -18.21 -17.90 -9.62
C LYS A 61 -17.75 -17.14 -10.87
N THR A 62 -17.86 -15.82 -10.87
CA THR A 62 -17.39 -14.95 -11.96
C THR A 62 -16.10 -14.22 -11.57
N ASN A 63 -15.25 -13.99 -12.56
CA ASN A 63 -13.96 -13.33 -12.39
C ASN A 63 -14.03 -11.88 -12.88
N TRP A 64 -13.50 -10.97 -12.07
CA TRP A 64 -13.52 -9.54 -12.36
C TRP A 64 -12.12 -8.96 -12.19
N LEU A 65 -11.73 -8.10 -13.13
CA LEU A 65 -10.52 -7.31 -12.96
C LEU A 65 -10.69 -6.36 -11.78
N VAL A 66 -9.62 -6.17 -11.02
CA VAL A 66 -9.59 -5.25 -9.89
C VAL A 66 -8.68 -4.10 -10.26
N ASP A 67 -9.22 -2.89 -10.21
CA ASP A 67 -8.45 -1.66 -10.42
C ASP A 67 -7.85 -1.21 -9.07
N ARG A 68 -8.69 -0.59 -8.25
CA ARG A 68 -8.30 -0.06 -6.94
C ARG A 68 -8.76 -0.93 -5.77
N ILE A 69 -8.04 -0.82 -4.66
CA ILE A 69 -8.35 -1.51 -3.41
C ILE A 69 -8.31 -0.48 -2.28
N PHE A 70 -9.31 -0.52 -1.41
CA PHE A 70 -9.34 0.31 -0.21
C PHE A 70 -9.93 -0.48 0.96
N THR A 71 -9.64 -0.02 2.17
CA THR A 71 -10.27 -0.51 3.40
C THR A 71 -11.07 0.62 4.01
N HIS A 72 -12.29 0.33 4.43
CA HIS A 72 -13.21 1.27 5.05
C HIS A 72 -14.04 0.52 6.08
N ASN A 73 -14.16 1.06 7.29
CA ASN A 73 -14.87 0.43 8.40
C ASN A 73 -14.42 -1.04 8.60
N ASP A 74 -13.10 -1.26 8.66
CA ASP A 74 -12.44 -2.56 8.81
C ASP A 74 -12.67 -3.58 7.69
N VAL A 75 -13.27 -3.16 6.58
CA VAL A 75 -13.60 -4.03 5.45
C VAL A 75 -12.82 -3.61 4.23
N THR A 76 -12.12 -4.56 3.60
CA THR A 76 -11.46 -4.32 2.32
C THR A 76 -12.44 -4.48 1.16
N TYR A 77 -12.34 -3.59 0.17
CA TYR A 77 -13.17 -3.52 -1.02
C TYR A 77 -12.31 -3.53 -2.28
N TYR A 78 -12.80 -4.21 -3.32
CA TYR A 78 -12.13 -4.36 -4.62
C TYR A 78 -12.94 -3.65 -5.70
N GLN A 79 -12.38 -2.66 -6.37
CA GLN A 79 -13.06 -1.95 -7.45
C GLN A 79 -13.16 -2.82 -8.70
N VAL A 80 -14.39 -3.15 -9.10
CA VAL A 80 -14.67 -4.00 -10.28
C VAL A 80 -15.28 -3.21 -11.45
N ALA A 81 -15.79 -2.01 -11.18
CA ALA A 81 -16.17 -1.00 -12.18
C ALA A 81 -16.14 0.41 -11.55
N THR A 82 -16.41 1.44 -12.35
CA THR A 82 -16.48 2.83 -11.87
C THR A 82 -17.51 2.95 -10.74
N ASN A 83 -17.04 3.34 -9.55
CA ASN A 83 -17.84 3.45 -8.32
C ASN A 83 -18.60 2.16 -7.91
N GLU A 84 -18.13 0.99 -8.34
CA GLU A 84 -18.69 -0.30 -7.96
C GLU A 84 -17.61 -1.19 -7.36
N TYR A 85 -17.80 -1.53 -6.10
CA TYR A 85 -16.83 -2.25 -5.29
C TYR A 85 -17.40 -3.56 -4.76
N LEU A 86 -16.62 -4.62 -4.90
CA LEU A 86 -16.89 -5.91 -4.30
C LEU A 86 -16.27 -5.95 -2.90
N LYS A 87 -17.09 -6.19 -1.88
CA LYS A 87 -16.62 -6.43 -0.51
C LYS A 87 -15.82 -7.73 -0.41
N SER A 88 -14.65 -7.67 0.22
CA SER A 88 -13.87 -8.86 0.55
C SER A 88 -14.57 -9.69 1.64
N THR A 89 -14.63 -11.00 1.43
CA THR A 89 -15.19 -12.01 2.33
C THR A 89 -14.35 -13.28 2.29
N SER A 90 -14.63 -14.24 3.17
CA SER A 90 -13.98 -15.56 3.15
C SER A 90 -14.20 -16.35 1.85
N THR A 91 -15.19 -15.98 1.04
CA THR A 91 -15.52 -16.66 -0.22
C THR A 91 -15.05 -15.90 -1.46
N THR A 92 -14.57 -14.67 -1.30
CA THR A 92 -13.96 -13.91 -2.40
C THR A 92 -12.47 -14.21 -2.44
N ARG A 93 -11.93 -14.41 -3.63
CA ARG A 93 -10.50 -14.66 -3.81
C ARG A 93 -9.89 -13.54 -4.63
N LEU A 94 -8.98 -12.77 -4.02
CA LEU A 94 -8.10 -11.84 -4.74
C LEU A 94 -6.80 -12.57 -5.10
N TYR A 95 -6.36 -12.48 -6.34
CA TYR A 95 -5.11 -13.07 -6.81
C TYR A 95 -4.53 -12.32 -8.02
N ASP A 96 -3.23 -12.50 -8.25
CA ASP A 96 -2.60 -12.16 -9.52
C ASP A 96 -2.63 -13.38 -10.44
N LYS A 97 -3.11 -13.22 -11.69
CA LYS A 97 -3.08 -14.28 -12.70
C LYS A 97 -1.68 -14.80 -12.99
N SER A 98 -0.65 -13.97 -12.84
CA SER A 98 0.75 -14.37 -13.04
C SER A 98 1.27 -15.26 -11.90
N ASN A 99 0.61 -15.22 -10.74
CA ASN A 99 0.96 -15.99 -9.55
C ASN A 99 -0.26 -16.69 -8.94
N PRO A 100 -0.86 -17.68 -9.64
CA PRO A 100 -2.11 -18.30 -9.21
C PRO A 100 -1.96 -19.20 -7.98
N ASN A 101 -0.72 -19.50 -7.56
CA ASN A 101 -0.43 -20.35 -6.40
C ASN A 101 -0.30 -19.57 -5.10
N PHE A 102 -0.17 -18.25 -5.16
CA PHE A 102 -0.20 -17.42 -3.96
C PHE A 102 -1.63 -17.32 -3.43
N LYS A 103 -1.81 -17.73 -2.16
CA LYS A 103 -3.13 -17.84 -1.51
C LYS A 103 -3.32 -16.90 -0.32
N TYR A 104 -2.26 -16.22 0.11
CA TYR A 104 -2.37 -15.27 1.21
C TYR A 104 -3.19 -14.06 0.76
N VAL A 105 -4.20 -13.72 1.56
CA VAL A 105 -5.04 -12.54 1.36
C VAL A 105 -4.80 -11.61 2.54
N PRO A 106 -4.21 -10.42 2.30
CA PRO A 106 -3.93 -9.46 3.37
C PRO A 106 -5.19 -9.01 4.12
N ASN A 107 -5.11 -8.98 5.46
CA ASN A 107 -6.08 -8.30 6.31
C ASN A 107 -5.42 -7.04 6.90
N VAL A 108 -5.76 -5.86 6.36
CA VAL A 108 -5.09 -4.60 6.71
C VAL A 108 -5.19 -4.28 8.21
N LYS A 109 -6.32 -4.59 8.86
CA LYS A 109 -6.48 -4.40 10.30
C LYS A 109 -5.51 -5.26 11.11
N ARG A 110 -5.39 -6.55 10.77
CA ARG A 110 -4.44 -7.46 11.44
C ARG A 110 -2.99 -7.08 11.17
N ILE A 111 -2.68 -6.62 9.95
CA ILE A 111 -1.34 -6.09 9.63
C ILE A 111 -1.05 -4.87 10.52
N ASN A 112 -2.01 -3.95 10.68
CA ASN A 112 -1.87 -2.81 11.58
C ASN A 112 -1.62 -3.25 13.03
N GLU A 113 -2.40 -4.20 13.55
CA GLU A 113 -2.20 -4.74 14.90
C GLU A 113 -0.78 -5.32 15.09
N TYR A 114 -0.27 -6.09 14.12
CA TYR A 114 1.11 -6.59 14.16
C TYR A 114 2.15 -5.48 14.02
N PHE A 115 1.89 -4.50 13.15
CA PHE A 115 2.78 -3.37 12.94
C PHE A 115 2.94 -2.55 14.22
N ILE A 116 1.85 -2.20 14.89
CA ILE A 116 1.87 -1.49 16.17
C ILE A 116 2.59 -2.29 17.26
N LYS A 117 2.46 -3.63 17.27
CA LYS A 117 3.26 -4.47 18.18
C LYS A 117 4.76 -4.36 17.90
N TYR A 118 5.18 -4.47 16.64
CA TYR A 118 6.60 -4.31 16.28
C TYR A 118 7.10 -2.90 16.59
N LEU A 119 6.29 -1.88 16.28
CA LEU A 119 6.59 -0.48 16.58
C LEU A 119 6.83 -0.28 18.07
N ASN A 120 5.99 -0.85 18.94
CA ASN A 120 6.19 -0.77 20.38
C ASN A 120 7.45 -1.50 20.88
N VAL A 121 7.87 -2.60 20.23
CA VAL A 121 9.18 -3.22 20.53
C VAL A 121 10.32 -2.28 20.09
N LEU A 122 10.18 -1.62 18.94
CA LEU A 122 11.17 -0.66 18.44
C LEU A 122 11.31 0.55 19.37
N HIS A 123 10.20 1.10 19.82
CA HIS A 123 10.17 2.19 20.79
C HIS A 123 10.88 1.79 22.10
N ALA A 124 10.57 0.61 22.65
CA ALA A 124 11.23 0.08 23.83
C ALA A 124 12.75 -0.09 23.65
N ALA A 125 13.21 -0.53 22.46
CA ALA A 125 14.63 -0.69 22.15
C ALA A 125 15.39 0.65 22.03
N ASN A 126 14.69 1.76 21.78
CA ASN A 126 15.26 3.09 21.63
C ASN A 126 14.90 4.02 22.80
N GLY A 127 14.21 3.52 23.83
CA GLY A 127 13.85 4.28 25.02
C GLY A 127 12.74 5.33 24.78
N THR A 128 11.96 5.21 23.72
CA THR A 128 10.85 6.13 23.41
C THR A 128 9.50 5.60 23.92
N PRO A 129 8.50 6.47 24.17
CA PRO A 129 7.21 6.07 24.73
C PRO A 129 6.44 5.12 23.80
N ALA A 130 5.71 4.15 24.35
CA ALA A 130 4.87 3.26 23.55
C ALA A 130 3.70 4.02 22.87
N VAL A 131 3.29 3.53 21.71
CA VAL A 131 2.18 4.04 20.92
C VAL A 131 0.93 3.16 21.03
N SER A 132 -0.22 3.81 20.90
CA SER A 132 -1.53 3.18 20.77
C SER A 132 -2.13 3.41 19.38
N THR A 133 -3.15 2.63 19.02
CA THR A 133 -3.93 2.80 17.78
C THR A 133 -5.38 3.15 18.11
N SER A 134 -6.09 3.77 17.18
CA SER A 134 -7.52 4.09 17.29
C SER A 134 -8.24 3.78 15.98
N GLU A 135 -9.55 3.53 16.04
CA GLU A 135 -10.38 3.32 14.85
C GLU A 135 -10.32 4.53 13.89
N GLU A 136 -10.36 5.74 14.44
CA GLU A 136 -10.24 6.99 13.67
C GLU A 136 -8.89 7.08 12.94
N MET A 137 -7.77 6.81 13.62
CA MET A 137 -6.45 6.90 13.00
C MET A 137 -6.25 5.78 11.97
N PHE A 138 -6.81 4.59 12.22
CA PHE A 138 -6.81 3.48 11.26
C PHE A 138 -7.61 3.81 10.00
N GLU A 139 -8.81 4.36 10.14
CA GLU A 139 -9.62 4.81 9.00
C GLU A 139 -8.89 5.93 8.23
N TYR A 140 -8.32 6.91 8.94
CA TYR A 140 -7.52 7.98 8.34
C TYR A 140 -6.33 7.43 7.54
N ALA A 141 -5.54 6.50 8.10
CA ALA A 141 -4.40 5.92 7.42
C ALA A 141 -4.81 5.14 6.15
N ASN A 142 -5.98 4.47 6.16
CA ASN A 142 -6.50 3.81 4.97
C ASN A 142 -6.93 4.80 3.89
N HIS A 143 -7.58 5.90 4.26
CA HIS A 143 -7.87 6.99 3.33
C HIS A 143 -6.59 7.62 2.77
N ARG A 144 -5.56 7.82 3.61
CA ARG A 144 -4.25 8.31 3.18
C ARG A 144 -3.58 7.39 2.17
N ALA A 145 -3.55 6.09 2.44
CA ALA A 145 -3.03 5.10 1.48
C ALA A 145 -3.82 5.08 0.17
N TYR A 146 -5.15 5.24 0.22
CA TYR A 146 -5.99 5.31 -0.98
C TYR A 146 -5.87 6.65 -1.73
N GLN A 147 -5.46 7.72 -1.07
CA GLN A 147 -5.22 9.00 -1.75
C GLN A 147 -3.96 8.97 -2.62
N GLN A 148 -3.00 8.10 -2.29
CA GLN A 148 -1.82 7.88 -3.11
C GLN A 148 -2.23 7.15 -4.41
N VAL A 149 -1.81 7.67 -5.55
CA VAL A 149 -2.17 7.15 -6.88
C VAL A 149 -0.91 7.01 -7.72
N GLY A 150 -0.77 5.86 -8.38
CA GLY A 150 0.43 5.54 -9.16
C GLY A 150 1.67 5.35 -8.27
N ASP A 151 2.85 5.58 -8.85
CA ASP A 151 4.13 5.41 -8.17
C ASP A 151 4.62 6.69 -7.45
N THR A 152 3.76 7.71 -7.34
CA THR A 152 4.09 9.01 -6.72
C THR A 152 3.53 9.09 -5.32
N MET A 153 4.39 9.28 -4.33
CA MET A 153 4.01 9.52 -2.93
C MET A 153 3.97 11.03 -2.64
N ASP A 154 2.83 11.52 -2.16
CA ASP A 154 2.57 12.94 -1.92
C ASP A 154 2.07 13.19 -0.49
N HIS A 155 2.93 13.85 0.29
CA HIS A 155 2.66 14.30 1.66
C HIS A 155 1.89 15.62 1.73
N SER A 156 1.87 16.43 0.67
CA SER A 156 1.28 17.76 0.66
C SER A 156 -0.25 17.75 0.65
N THR A 157 -0.84 16.62 0.25
CA THR A 157 -2.29 16.46 0.09
C THR A 157 -3.00 15.93 1.34
N ARG A 158 -2.28 15.76 2.46
CA ARG A 158 -2.85 15.30 3.72
C ARG A 158 -3.94 16.28 4.21
N PRO A 159 -5.15 15.79 4.55
CA PRO A 159 -6.23 16.66 4.99
C PRO A 159 -6.12 17.05 6.47
N ARG A 160 -5.26 16.39 7.24
CA ARG A 160 -4.98 16.66 8.66
C ARG A 160 -3.47 16.85 8.84
N ASN A 161 -3.09 17.70 9.81
CA ASN A 161 -1.70 17.84 10.22
C ASN A 161 -1.28 16.63 11.08
N THR A 162 -0.87 15.55 10.43
CA THR A 162 -0.32 14.34 11.04
C THR A 162 1.11 14.12 10.60
N ALA A 163 1.88 13.44 11.44
CA ALA A 163 3.11 12.81 11.00
C ALA A 163 2.78 11.65 10.05
N GLU A 164 3.67 11.37 9.09
CA GLU A 164 3.39 10.37 8.06
C GLU A 164 4.66 9.76 7.45
N ASN A 165 4.65 8.43 7.30
CA ASN A 165 5.49 7.73 6.33
C ASN A 165 4.64 7.20 5.18
N LEU A 166 5.10 7.36 3.95
CA LEU A 166 4.48 6.79 2.75
C LEU A 166 5.38 5.73 2.14
N TYR A 167 4.78 4.72 1.52
CA TYR A 167 5.51 3.69 0.80
C TYR A 167 4.71 3.20 -0.40
N GLY A 168 5.34 3.16 -1.59
CA GLY A 168 4.84 2.49 -2.80
C GLY A 168 4.81 0.97 -2.68
N PHE A 169 4.18 0.48 -1.63
CA PHE A 169 3.98 -0.93 -1.31
C PHE A 169 2.50 -1.12 -0.98
N GLY A 170 1.84 -2.08 -1.62
CA GLY A 170 0.43 -2.39 -1.37
C GLY A 170 0.07 -3.80 -1.82
N PHE A 171 -1.23 -4.05 -2.00
CA PHE A 171 -1.73 -5.36 -2.46
C PHE A 171 -1.06 -5.83 -3.76
N ASN A 172 -0.80 -4.94 -4.72
CA ASN A 172 -0.15 -5.25 -6.00
C ASN A 172 1.21 -5.93 -5.77
N PHE A 173 2.03 -5.34 -4.90
CA PHE A 173 3.36 -5.87 -4.57
C PHE A 173 3.25 -7.18 -3.82
N ILE A 174 2.33 -7.29 -2.86
CA ILE A 174 2.11 -8.51 -2.08
C ILE A 174 1.69 -9.67 -2.99
N LEU A 175 0.72 -9.46 -3.88
CA LEU A 175 0.24 -10.51 -4.79
C LEU A 175 1.32 -10.98 -5.77
N LYS A 176 2.13 -10.04 -6.29
CA LYS A 176 3.19 -10.36 -7.25
C LYS A 176 4.41 -11.01 -6.59
N ASN A 177 4.87 -10.43 -5.48
CA ASN A 177 6.17 -10.74 -4.87
C ASN A 177 6.09 -11.46 -3.53
N GLY A 178 4.90 -11.67 -2.98
CA GLY A 178 4.71 -12.14 -1.61
C GLY A 178 5.42 -13.45 -1.30
N ILE A 179 5.31 -14.44 -2.19
CA ILE A 179 6.02 -15.74 -2.04
C ILE A 179 7.53 -15.51 -1.95
N TYR A 180 8.11 -14.76 -2.89
CA TYR A 180 9.55 -14.55 -2.99
C TYR A 180 10.12 -13.70 -1.85
N LYS A 181 9.29 -12.84 -1.26
CA LYS A 181 9.67 -11.99 -0.11
C LYS A 181 9.27 -12.60 1.24
N GLY A 182 8.72 -13.81 1.26
CA GLY A 182 8.29 -14.49 2.49
C GLY A 182 7.09 -13.83 3.19
N MET A 183 6.27 -13.09 2.46
CA MET A 183 5.05 -12.45 2.96
C MET A 183 3.86 -13.40 2.83
N THR A 184 3.77 -14.33 3.78
CA THR A 184 2.74 -15.39 3.78
C THR A 184 1.68 -15.22 4.86
N SER A 185 1.79 -14.18 5.67
CA SER A 185 0.88 -13.84 6.77
C SER A 185 0.84 -12.34 7.01
N ASP A 186 -0.19 -11.86 7.74
CA ASP A 186 -0.32 -10.45 8.13
C ASP A 186 0.90 -9.95 8.92
N ARG A 187 1.44 -10.82 9.78
CA ARG A 187 2.67 -10.56 10.56
C ARG A 187 3.89 -10.40 9.67
N ASP A 188 4.01 -11.20 8.61
CA ASP A 188 5.14 -11.10 7.68
C ASP A 188 5.11 -9.81 6.88
N VAL A 189 3.92 -9.33 6.50
CA VAL A 189 3.75 -8.04 5.82
C VAL A 189 4.10 -6.90 6.78
N ALA A 190 3.59 -6.93 8.01
CA ALA A 190 3.91 -5.92 9.02
C ALA A 190 5.43 -5.84 9.28
N TRP A 191 6.09 -7.01 9.38
CA TRP A 191 7.55 -7.09 9.49
C TRP A 191 8.28 -6.48 8.28
N TYR A 192 7.81 -6.78 7.07
CA TYR A 192 8.41 -6.25 5.84
C TYR A 192 8.34 -4.72 5.81
N LEU A 193 7.20 -4.15 6.21
CA LEU A 193 6.98 -2.70 6.27
C LEU A 193 7.93 -2.01 7.26
N ILE A 194 7.92 -2.45 8.54
CA ILE A 194 8.74 -1.79 9.57
C ILE A 194 10.23 -1.89 9.25
N LYS A 195 10.68 -3.04 8.71
CA LYS A 195 12.07 -3.21 8.27
C LYS A 195 12.39 -2.28 7.10
N GLY A 196 11.52 -2.21 6.09
CA GLY A 196 11.74 -1.39 4.90
C GLY A 196 11.91 0.10 5.24
N TRP A 197 11.02 0.64 6.07
CA TRP A 197 11.10 2.01 6.54
C TRP A 197 12.27 2.25 7.49
N TYR A 198 12.62 1.30 8.36
CA TYR A 198 13.77 1.46 9.23
C TYR A 198 15.08 1.49 8.44
N ASP A 199 15.27 0.59 7.48
CA ASP A 199 16.50 0.52 6.68
C ASP A 199 16.70 1.82 5.89
N ASP A 200 15.62 2.42 5.37
CA ASP A 200 15.56 3.69 4.61
C ASP A 200 16.48 3.76 3.36
N ASN A 201 17.05 2.62 2.96
CA ASN A 201 17.99 2.49 1.84
C ASN A 201 17.41 2.92 0.47
N ASN A 202 16.08 3.00 0.35
CA ASN A 202 15.38 3.36 -0.88
C ASN A 202 14.53 4.63 -0.69
N ASN A 203 14.96 5.54 0.19
CA ASN A 203 14.30 6.83 0.37
C ASN A 203 14.29 7.61 -0.95
N ALA A 204 13.09 7.95 -1.45
CA ALA A 204 12.90 8.65 -2.71
C ALA A 204 13.13 10.17 -2.59
N SER A 205 13.12 10.71 -1.37
CA SER A 205 13.19 12.15 -1.10
C SER A 205 14.61 12.63 -0.79
N ALA A 206 15.48 11.77 -0.25
CA ALA A 206 16.84 12.12 0.14
C ALA A 206 17.79 10.91 0.03
N GLY A 207 18.94 11.12 -0.62
CA GLY A 207 19.97 10.13 -0.80
C GLY A 207 20.87 9.94 0.43
N PRO A 208 21.76 8.93 0.43
CA PRO A 208 22.69 8.69 1.52
C PRO A 208 23.53 9.93 1.87
N GLY A 209 23.50 10.33 3.14
CA GLY A 209 24.24 11.49 3.65
C GLY A 209 23.50 12.84 3.53
N GLU A 210 22.28 12.86 3.00
CA GLU A 210 21.44 14.06 2.93
C GLU A 210 20.46 14.13 4.13
N ILE A 211 20.09 15.36 4.51
CA ILE A 211 19.02 15.58 5.51
C ILE A 211 17.73 14.95 5.01
N GLY A 212 17.03 14.25 5.89
CA GLY A 212 15.78 13.54 5.58
C GLY A 212 15.99 12.13 5.04
N HIS A 213 17.24 11.68 4.80
CA HIS A 213 17.50 10.31 4.34
C HIS A 213 16.95 9.26 5.30
N PHE A 214 17.05 9.51 6.61
CA PHE A 214 16.53 8.64 7.67
C PHE A 214 15.16 9.10 8.19
N GLY A 215 14.40 9.86 7.39
CA GLY A 215 13.12 10.42 7.80
C GLY A 215 12.10 9.36 8.21
N HIS A 216 12.03 8.23 7.49
CA HIS A 216 11.12 7.16 7.87
C HIS A 216 11.54 6.51 9.20
N ARG A 217 12.84 6.32 9.42
CA ARG A 217 13.37 5.81 10.68
C ARG A 217 13.09 6.75 11.85
N ALA A 218 13.28 8.06 11.65
CA ALA A 218 12.97 9.07 12.66
C ALA A 218 11.50 8.96 13.08
N GLU A 219 10.61 8.90 12.09
CA GLU A 219 9.18 8.75 12.32
C GLU A 219 8.84 7.42 13.02
N LEU A 220 9.51 6.31 12.71
CA LEU A 220 9.29 5.02 13.40
C LEU A 220 9.74 5.01 14.86
N ILE A 221 10.83 5.71 15.21
CA ILE A 221 11.34 5.70 16.60
C ILE A 221 10.60 6.70 17.46
N TYR A 222 10.18 7.81 16.88
CA TYR A 222 9.47 8.89 17.54
C TYR A 222 8.01 8.97 17.07
N THR A 223 7.36 7.86 16.72
CA THR A 223 5.95 7.90 16.30
C THR A 223 5.09 8.47 17.43
N GLY A 224 4.20 9.43 17.12
CA GLY A 224 3.24 9.93 18.09
C GLY A 224 2.05 8.98 18.31
N THR A 225 1.08 9.38 19.15
CA THR A 225 -0.08 8.53 19.46
C THR A 225 -1.40 9.31 19.40
N PRO A 226 -2.48 8.73 18.82
CA PRO A 226 -2.57 7.41 18.18
C PRO A 226 -1.77 7.31 16.86
N ALA A 227 -1.44 6.08 16.48
CA ALA A 227 -0.78 5.72 15.23
C ALA A 227 -1.49 4.54 14.56
N ALA A 228 -1.47 4.50 13.23
CA ALA A 228 -1.95 3.36 12.46
C ALA A 228 -1.32 3.30 11.07
N ILE A 229 -1.26 2.10 10.51
CA ILE A 229 -1.04 1.93 9.08
C ILE A 229 -2.35 1.69 8.33
N GLY A 230 -2.39 2.15 7.09
CA GLY A 230 -3.42 1.80 6.11
C GLY A 230 -2.80 1.37 4.79
N MET A 231 -3.56 0.68 3.96
CA MET A 231 -3.05 0.09 2.72
C MET A 231 -4.08 0.11 1.60
N SER A 232 -3.63 0.49 0.40
CA SER A 232 -4.37 0.46 -0.85
C SER A 232 -3.74 -0.54 -1.83
N ASP A 233 -4.19 -0.52 -3.08
CA ASP A 233 -3.66 -1.41 -4.11
C ASP A 233 -2.15 -1.25 -4.31
N ASN A 234 -1.61 -0.04 -4.25
CA ASN A 234 -0.18 0.22 -4.53
C ASN A 234 0.58 0.93 -3.41
N SER A 235 -0.12 1.39 -2.36
CA SER A 235 0.49 2.27 -1.36
C SER A 235 0.15 1.87 0.08
N THR A 236 1.04 2.20 0.99
CA THR A 236 0.87 2.09 2.44
C THR A 236 1.20 3.43 3.07
N SER A 237 0.39 3.87 4.04
CA SER A 237 0.66 5.04 4.86
C SER A 237 0.76 4.58 6.32
N LEU A 238 1.81 5.00 7.03
CA LEU A 238 1.81 5.12 8.48
C LEU A 238 1.40 6.54 8.79
N SER A 239 0.33 6.72 9.56
CA SER A 239 -0.13 8.03 10.03
C SER A 239 -0.22 8.04 11.54
N SER A 240 0.19 9.16 12.16
CA SER A 240 0.06 9.36 13.59
C SER A 240 -0.09 10.82 13.97
N GLU A 241 -0.42 11.07 15.24
CA GLU A 241 -0.12 12.38 15.83
C GLU A 241 1.38 12.65 15.77
N TRP A 242 1.74 13.94 15.83
CA TRP A 242 3.13 14.34 15.97
C TRP A 242 3.70 13.90 17.33
N THR A 243 4.99 13.61 17.34
CA THR A 243 5.73 13.41 18.58
C THR A 243 5.75 14.67 19.45
N ASN A 244 5.91 14.48 20.76
CA ASN A 244 6.27 15.57 21.66
C ASN A 244 7.79 15.73 21.82
N ASP A 245 8.58 14.78 21.31
CA ASP A 245 10.04 14.79 21.34
C ASP A 245 10.62 15.10 19.95
N PHE A 246 10.52 16.37 19.56
CA PHE A 246 11.03 16.85 18.27
C PHE A 246 12.55 16.89 18.22
N ASP A 247 13.22 17.11 19.35
CA ASP A 247 14.69 17.10 19.41
C ASP A 247 15.22 15.69 19.10
N GLY A 248 14.60 14.68 19.71
CA GLY A 248 14.88 13.28 19.40
C GLY A 248 14.60 12.93 17.94
N TYR A 249 13.43 13.30 17.42
CA TYR A 249 13.10 13.11 16.00
C TYR A 249 14.14 13.76 15.07
N ASN A 250 14.44 15.04 15.30
CA ASN A 250 15.37 15.82 14.47
C ASN A 250 16.80 15.28 14.55
N SER A 251 17.21 14.69 15.69
CA SER A 251 18.52 14.06 15.81
C SER A 251 18.75 12.92 14.81
N ILE A 252 17.68 12.28 14.33
CA ILE A 252 17.72 11.25 13.28
C ILE A 252 17.42 11.85 11.92
N TYR A 253 16.40 12.70 11.81
CA TYR A 253 15.98 13.29 10.54
C TYR A 253 17.09 14.14 9.90
N GLU A 254 17.81 14.93 10.70
CA GLU A 254 18.91 15.80 10.24
C GLU A 254 20.26 15.08 10.16
N TYR A 255 20.32 13.79 10.49
CA TYR A 255 21.55 13.03 10.51
C TYR A 255 22.08 12.77 9.08
N THR A 256 23.28 13.28 8.80
CA THR A 256 23.96 13.18 7.48
C THR A 256 25.09 12.16 7.44
N GLY A 257 25.27 11.37 8.51
CA GLY A 257 26.24 10.28 8.53
C GLY A 257 25.75 9.02 7.82
N THR A 258 26.50 7.93 7.94
CA THR A 258 26.17 6.66 7.25
C THR A 258 25.08 5.84 7.94
N ASN A 259 25.00 5.90 9.27
CA ASN A 259 23.97 5.20 10.03
C ASN A 259 23.76 5.83 11.42
N PRO A 260 22.57 6.37 11.75
CA PRO A 260 22.32 6.94 13.06
C PRO A 260 22.37 5.86 14.14
N ASN A 261 22.90 6.20 15.30
CA ASN A 261 23.08 5.28 16.42
C ASN A 261 21.72 4.92 17.06
N THR A 262 21.05 3.92 16.49
CA THR A 262 19.68 3.50 16.79
C THR A 262 19.62 1.97 16.84
N ASN A 263 18.72 1.42 17.65
CA ASN A 263 18.57 -0.02 17.83
C ASN A 263 17.41 -0.54 16.98
N PHE A 264 17.67 -1.60 16.21
CA PHE A 264 16.62 -2.32 15.49
C PHE A 264 16.24 -3.62 16.21
N ILE A 265 15.09 -4.17 15.83
CA ILE A 265 14.44 -5.30 16.47
C ILE A 265 14.57 -6.58 15.63
N SER A 266 14.27 -7.73 16.24
CA SER A 266 14.16 -9.02 15.54
C SER A 266 12.73 -9.29 15.10
N LYS A 267 12.55 -10.04 14.00
CA LYS A 267 11.25 -10.53 13.53
C LYS A 267 10.54 -11.36 14.61
N ASP A 268 11.28 -12.11 15.39
CA ASP A 268 10.70 -13.02 16.40
C ASP A 268 10.28 -12.31 17.69
N SER A 269 10.45 -10.98 17.77
CA SER A 269 10.00 -10.17 18.90
C SER A 269 8.47 -10.08 19.03
N VAL A 270 7.73 -10.39 17.96
CA VAL A 270 6.27 -10.44 17.95
C VAL A 270 5.83 -11.82 17.43
N LYS A 271 4.96 -12.49 18.20
CA LYS A 271 4.43 -13.81 17.85
C LYS A 271 3.10 -13.72 17.11
#